data_AF-A0A2S5G6U5-F1
#
_entry.id   AF-A0A2S5G6U5-F1
#
_cell.length_a   1.000
_cell.length_b   1.000
_cell.length_c   1.000
_cell.angle_alpha   90.00
_cell.angle_beta   90.00
_cell.angle_gamma   90.00
#
_symmetry.space_group_name_H-M   'P 1'
#
loop_
_entity.id
_entity.type
_entity.pdbx_description
1 polymer ?
#
loop_
_entity_poly.entity_id
_entity_poly.type
_entity_poly.pdbx_seq_one_letter_code
_entity_poly.pdbx_strand_id
1 'polypeptide(L)'
;MDGKAEASQQIKSPGKEELAMEKQKKHVLDERGSATIEFIGIVPLVFFVLLFVWQLIAGAHGLILAHSAVNEAAKVYSVTAEAGEASQAAESIIQAGGSHVSFGGAPISGTDQFTASVTIRIDMVFLPSAFFPGGKPTVSYTADTTGKVIR
;
A
#
# COMPACT_ATOMS: atom_id res chain seq x y z
N MET A 1 -46.83 -68.46 40.46
CA MET A 1 -45.55 -68.17 39.79
C MET A 1 -45.52 -66.69 39.52
N ASP A 2 -44.48 -66.03 40.02
CA ASP A 2 -43.91 -64.73 39.66
C ASP A 2 -44.84 -63.50 39.61
N GLY A 3 -44.58 -62.41 40.33
CA GLY A 3 -43.27 -61.80 40.59
C GLY A 3 -43.13 -60.55 39.70
N LYS A 4 -42.57 -59.47 40.28
CA LYS A 4 -42.36 -58.09 39.75
C LYS A 4 -43.54 -57.15 40.06
N ALA A 5 -43.52 -56.29 41.08
CA ALA A 5 -42.46 -55.42 41.62
C ALA A 5 -41.85 -54.46 40.57
N GLU A 6 -41.92 -53.17 40.93
CA GLU A 6 -41.10 -52.04 40.48
C GLU A 6 -41.46 -51.43 39.10
N ALA A 7 -41.47 -50.12 38.88
CA ALA A 7 -40.91 -49.00 39.62
C ALA A 7 -41.72 -47.72 39.32
N SER A 8 -42.14 -47.01 40.36
CA SER A 8 -42.59 -45.61 40.23
C SER A 8 -41.36 -44.76 39.94
N GLN A 9 -41.12 -44.45 38.66
CA GLN A 9 -40.07 -43.52 38.26
C GLN A 9 -40.42 -42.11 38.74
N GLN A 10 -39.78 -41.72 39.84
CA GLN A 10 -39.77 -40.36 40.35
C GLN A 10 -38.85 -39.52 39.44
N ILE A 11 -39.43 -38.80 38.48
CA ILE A 11 -38.70 -37.83 37.66
C ILE A 11 -38.27 -36.69 38.59
N LYS A 12 -36.99 -36.70 39.00
CA LYS A 12 -36.38 -35.64 39.80
C LYS A 12 -36.30 -34.37 38.94
N SER A 13 -37.02 -33.33 39.34
CA SER A 13 -36.98 -32.02 38.67
C SER A 13 -35.57 -31.42 38.83
N PRO A 14 -34.93 -30.95 37.75
CA PRO A 14 -33.56 -30.45 37.82
C PRO A 14 -33.46 -29.24 38.76
N GLY A 15 -32.40 -29.21 39.56
CA GLY A 15 -32.15 -28.11 40.50
C GLY A 15 -31.89 -26.80 39.75
N LYS A 16 -32.18 -25.65 40.38
CA LYS A 16 -31.98 -24.32 39.78
C LYS A 16 -30.53 -24.10 39.30
N GLU A 17 -29.56 -24.71 39.96
CA GLU A 17 -28.14 -24.67 39.58
C GLU A 17 -27.84 -25.44 38.30
N GLU A 18 -28.52 -26.56 38.07
CA GLU A 18 -28.36 -27.39 36.87
C GLU A 18 -28.93 -26.69 35.64
N LEU A 19 -30.09 -26.02 35.81
CA LEU A 19 -30.69 -25.16 34.79
C LEU A 19 -29.82 -23.94 34.46
N ALA A 20 -29.15 -23.35 35.46
CA ALA A 20 -28.25 -22.22 35.27
C ALA A 20 -26.97 -22.63 34.52
N MET A 21 -26.38 -23.78 34.87
CA MET A 21 -25.23 -24.38 34.19
C MET A 21 -25.55 -24.73 32.72
N GLU A 22 -26.73 -25.31 32.45
CA GLU A 22 -27.15 -25.67 31.09
C GLU A 22 -27.41 -24.42 30.22
N LYS A 23 -28.00 -23.37 30.80
CA LYS A 23 -28.11 -22.05 30.15
C LYS A 23 -26.75 -21.43 29.85
N GLN A 24 -25.82 -21.44 30.80
CA GLN A 24 -24.46 -20.92 30.57
C GLN A 24 -23.73 -21.68 29.46
N LYS A 25 -23.84 -23.02 29.42
CA LYS A 25 -23.26 -23.83 28.33
C LYS A 25 -23.85 -23.49 26.96
N LYS A 26 -25.16 -23.25 26.87
CA LYS A 26 -25.82 -22.85 25.61
C LYS A 26 -25.34 -21.50 25.07
N HIS A 27 -25.00 -20.54 25.94
CA HIS A 27 -24.44 -19.25 25.52
C HIS A 27 -23.01 -19.36 24.96
N VAL A 28 -22.23 -20.35 25.41
CA VAL A 28 -20.86 -20.58 24.92
C VAL A 28 -20.86 -21.33 23.57
N LEU A 29 -21.95 -22.03 23.24
CA LEU A 29 -22.15 -22.76 21.99
C LEU A 29 -22.99 -21.98 20.96
N ASP A 30 -23.25 -20.69 21.19
CA ASP A 30 -24.01 -19.88 20.24
C ASP A 30 -23.12 -19.51 19.04
N GLU A 31 -23.33 -20.18 17.92
CA GLU A 31 -22.59 -19.96 16.67
C GLU A 31 -23.06 -18.69 15.91
N ARG A 32 -24.13 -18.03 16.39
CA ARG A 32 -24.67 -16.80 15.78
C ARG A 32 -23.64 -15.68 15.84
N GLY A 33 -23.13 -15.29 14.67
CA GLY A 33 -22.14 -14.22 14.53
C GLY A 33 -20.69 -14.70 14.45
N SER A 34 -20.43 -16.02 14.53
CA SER A 34 -19.10 -16.61 14.32
C SER A 34 -18.52 -16.21 12.95
N ALA A 35 -19.33 -16.32 11.89
CA ALA A 35 -18.96 -15.89 10.54
C ALA A 35 -18.63 -14.38 10.44
N THR A 36 -19.30 -13.54 11.24
CA THR A 36 -19.02 -12.09 11.28
C THR A 36 -17.66 -11.82 11.93
N ILE A 37 -17.31 -12.55 12.98
CA ILE A 37 -16.01 -12.42 13.65
C ILE A 37 -14.88 -12.93 12.75
N GLU A 38 -15.08 -14.05 12.06
CA GLU A 38 -14.14 -14.57 11.06
C GLU A 38 -13.92 -13.56 9.92
N PHE A 39 -15.00 -12.92 9.45
CA PHE A 39 -14.92 -11.88 8.44
C PHE A 39 -14.11 -10.67 8.92
N ILE A 40 -14.33 -10.19 10.14
CA ILE A 40 -13.54 -9.08 10.71
C ILE A 40 -12.05 -9.44 10.78
N GLY A 41 -11.72 -10.70 11.02
CA GLY A 41 -10.33 -11.19 11.01
C GLY A 41 -9.63 -11.03 9.65
N ILE A 42 -10.35 -11.24 8.54
CA ILE A 42 -9.77 -11.15 7.19
C ILE A 42 -9.78 -9.72 6.62
N VAL A 43 -10.66 -8.84 7.11
CA VAL A 43 -10.80 -7.46 6.61
C VAL A 43 -9.48 -6.68 6.60
N PRO A 44 -8.65 -6.67 7.67
CA PRO A 44 -7.35 -6.01 7.66
C PRO A 44 -6.43 -6.53 6.54
N LEU A 45 -6.41 -7.85 6.30
CA LEU A 45 -5.62 -8.46 5.25
C LEU A 45 -6.06 -7.99 3.86
N VAL A 46 -7.38 -7.90 3.63
CA VAL A 46 -7.93 -7.38 2.37
C VAL A 46 -7.49 -5.93 2.15
N PHE A 47 -7.54 -5.08 3.18
CA PHE A 47 -7.04 -3.72 3.10
C PHE A 47 -5.55 -3.65 2.80
N PHE A 48 -4.73 -4.50 3.42
CA PHE A 48 -3.29 -4.57 3.11
C PHE A 48 -3.02 -4.92 1.65
N VAL A 49 -3.74 -5.90 1.09
CA VAL A 49 -3.61 -6.27 -0.33
C VAL A 49 -4.04 -5.12 -1.23
N LEU A 50 -5.14 -4.42 -0.91
CA LEU A 50 -5.58 -3.25 -1.67
C LEU A 50 -4.55 -2.12 -1.64
N LEU A 51 -3.97 -1.82 -0.47
CA LEU A 51 -2.92 -0.81 -0.32
C LEU A 51 -1.65 -1.21 -1.07
N PHE A 52 -1.31 -2.50 -1.10
CA PHE A 52 -0.18 -3.01 -1.87
C PHE A 52 -0.40 -2.83 -3.38
N VAL A 53 -1.58 -3.18 -3.90
CA VAL A 53 -1.94 -2.94 -5.30
C VAL A 53 -1.91 -1.45 -5.62
N TRP A 54 -2.44 -0.61 -4.73
CA TRP A 54 -2.37 0.84 -4.86
C TRP A 54 -0.93 1.36 -4.94
N GLN A 55 -0.03 0.79 -4.13
CA GLN A 55 1.39 1.15 -4.17
C GLN A 55 2.04 0.78 -5.51
N LEU A 56 1.66 -0.33 -6.15
CA LEU A 56 2.15 -0.68 -7.48
C LEU A 56 1.73 0.34 -8.54
N ILE A 57 0.48 0.83 -8.46
CA ILE A 57 -0.02 1.89 -9.34
C ILE A 57 0.77 3.18 -9.13
N ALA A 58 0.98 3.59 -7.87
CA ALA A 58 1.78 4.76 -7.53
C ALA A 58 3.23 4.66 -8.05
N GLY A 59 3.83 3.47 -7.95
CA GLY A 59 5.16 3.18 -8.49
C GLY A 59 5.23 3.26 -10.01
N ALA A 60 4.27 2.64 -10.71
CA ALA A 60 4.15 2.71 -12.17
C ALA A 60 3.97 4.16 -12.66
N HIS A 61 3.16 4.95 -11.95
CA HIS A 61 3.00 6.38 -12.23
C HIS A 61 4.32 7.14 -12.08
N GLY A 62 5.08 6.89 -11.01
CA GLY A 62 6.39 7.50 -10.80
C GLY A 62 7.38 7.19 -11.94
N LEU A 63 7.40 5.95 -12.42
CA LEU A 63 8.21 5.54 -13.57
C LEU A 63 7.85 6.35 -14.83
N ILE A 64 6.56 6.44 -15.16
CA ILE A 64 6.08 7.23 -16.32
C ILE A 64 6.50 8.70 -16.20
N LEU A 65 6.42 9.24 -14.99
CA LEU A 65 6.78 10.63 -14.70
C LEU A 65 8.29 10.88 -14.88
N ALA A 66 9.13 9.96 -14.41
CA ALA A 66 10.59 10.05 -14.59
C ALA A 66 10.98 10.06 -16.08
N HIS A 67 10.36 9.18 -16.88
CA HIS A 67 10.59 9.12 -18.33
C HIS A 67 10.09 10.38 -19.04
N SER A 68 8.96 10.93 -18.61
CA SER A 68 8.44 12.20 -19.15
C SER A 68 9.39 13.36 -18.81
N ALA A 69 9.89 13.42 -17.57
CA ALA A 69 10.80 14.46 -17.12
C ALA A 69 12.18 14.39 -17.81
N VAL A 70 12.76 13.20 -17.98
CA VAL A 70 14.06 13.06 -18.65
C VAL A 70 13.97 13.44 -20.13
N ASN A 71 12.87 13.09 -20.79
CA ASN A 71 12.62 13.48 -22.18
C ASN A 71 12.45 14.99 -22.32
N GLU A 72 11.75 15.64 -21.39
CA GLU A 72 11.62 17.10 -21.42
C GLU A 72 12.95 17.80 -21.11
N ALA A 73 13.73 17.32 -20.15
CA ALA A 73 15.09 17.83 -19.89
C ALA A 73 15.98 17.70 -21.13
N ALA A 74 16.00 16.53 -21.79
CA ALA A 74 16.80 16.32 -22.99
C ALA A 74 16.35 17.23 -24.13
N LYS A 75 15.03 17.41 -24.30
CA LYS A 75 14.48 18.33 -25.30
C LYS A 75 14.92 19.77 -25.02
N VAL A 76 14.76 20.25 -23.79
CA VAL A 76 15.18 21.62 -23.43
C VAL A 76 16.68 21.79 -23.60
N TYR A 77 17.50 20.85 -23.14
CA TYR A 77 18.94 20.91 -23.30
C TYR A 77 19.39 20.87 -24.76
N SER A 78 18.72 20.07 -25.61
CA SER A 78 19.06 20.01 -27.03
C SER A 78 18.88 21.34 -27.77
N VAL A 79 18.00 22.22 -27.27
CA VAL A 79 17.75 23.55 -27.85
C VAL A 79 18.57 24.64 -27.18
N THR A 80 18.71 24.58 -25.85
CA THR A 80 19.30 25.67 -25.05
C THR A 80 20.78 25.46 -24.76
N ALA A 81 21.25 24.21 -24.74
CA ALA A 81 22.53 23.79 -24.18
C ALA A 81 22.74 24.21 -22.70
N GLU A 82 21.68 24.58 -21.99
CA GLU A 82 21.72 25.06 -20.60
C GLU A 82 21.17 24.00 -19.63
N ALA A 83 22.05 23.46 -18.78
CA ALA A 83 21.68 22.39 -17.85
C ALA A 83 20.69 22.86 -16.77
N GLY A 84 20.75 24.14 -16.37
CA GLY A 84 19.84 24.72 -15.39
C GLY A 84 18.39 24.78 -15.89
N GLU A 85 18.19 25.21 -17.14
CA GLU A 85 16.86 25.24 -17.76
C GLU A 85 16.29 23.84 -17.95
N ALA A 86 17.11 22.90 -18.40
CA ALA A 86 16.72 21.50 -18.53
C ALA A 86 16.33 20.87 -17.17
N SER A 87 17.07 21.17 -16.11
CA SER A 87 16.74 20.70 -14.76
C SER A 87 15.43 21.28 -14.24
N GLN A 88 15.16 22.58 -14.46
CA GLN A 88 13.88 23.18 -14.08
C GLN A 88 12.71 22.57 -14.87
N ALA A 89 12.91 22.30 -16.16
CA ALA A 89 11.89 21.67 -16.98
C ALA A 89 11.55 20.26 -16.45
N ALA A 90 12.54 19.43 -16.15
CA ALA A 90 12.32 18.14 -15.50
C ALA A 90 11.60 18.27 -14.15
N GLU A 91 12.06 19.18 -13.29
CA GLU A 91 11.46 19.39 -11.98
C GLU A 91 9.98 19.79 -12.08
N SER A 92 9.61 20.65 -13.04
CA SER A 92 8.22 21.06 -13.25
C SER A 92 7.30 19.88 -13.59
N ILE A 93 7.79 18.92 -14.39
CA ILE A 93 7.06 17.68 -14.71
C ILE A 93 6.86 16.85 -13.44
N ILE A 94 7.91 16.70 -12.62
CA ILE A 94 7.82 15.92 -11.37
C ILE A 94 6.83 16.57 -10.39
N GLN A 95 6.90 17.88 -10.19
CA GLN A 95 6.01 18.61 -9.28
C GLN A 95 4.53 18.53 -9.71
N ALA A 96 4.27 18.48 -11.03
CA ALA A 96 2.92 18.30 -11.55
C ALA A 96 2.35 16.88 -11.34
N GLY A 97 3.21 15.88 -11.09
CA GLY A 97 2.81 14.48 -10.95
C GLY A 97 2.31 14.06 -9.57
N GLY A 98 2.28 14.97 -8.60
CA GLY A 98 1.67 14.75 -7.28
C GLY A 98 2.67 14.58 -6.14
N SER A 99 2.15 14.57 -4.90
CA SER A 99 2.96 14.65 -3.68
C SER A 99 3.70 13.37 -3.29
N HIS A 100 3.42 12.24 -3.95
CA HIS A 100 4.08 10.95 -3.68
C HIS A 100 5.36 10.76 -4.48
N VAL A 101 5.72 11.71 -5.33
CA VAL A 101 6.99 11.70 -6.08
C VAL A 101 7.70 13.01 -5.83
N SER A 102 9.01 12.96 -5.58
CA SER A 102 9.85 14.13 -5.41
C SER A 102 11.06 14.11 -6.34
N PHE A 103 11.53 15.31 -6.69
CA PHE A 103 12.68 15.49 -7.57
C PHE A 103 13.99 15.16 -6.83
N GLY A 104 14.82 14.35 -7.48
CA GLY A 104 16.13 13.90 -6.97
C GLY A 104 17.33 14.54 -7.65
N GLY A 105 17.12 15.29 -8.74
CA GLY A 105 18.16 15.91 -9.55
C GLY A 105 18.09 15.49 -11.02
N ALA A 106 18.62 16.35 -11.90
CA ALA A 106 18.64 16.10 -13.34
C ALA A 106 20.03 16.40 -13.97
N PRO A 107 21.07 15.60 -13.68
CA PRO A 107 22.39 15.87 -14.24
C PRO A 107 22.41 15.60 -15.74
N ILE A 108 23.18 16.42 -16.46
CA ILE A 108 23.46 16.25 -17.88
C ILE A 108 24.96 16.07 -18.05
N SER A 109 25.36 15.04 -18.79
CA SER A 109 26.75 14.71 -19.08
C SER A 109 27.02 14.79 -20.57
N GLY A 110 28.07 15.50 -20.97
CA GLY A 110 28.39 15.78 -22.37
C GLY A 110 28.00 17.20 -22.78
N THR A 111 28.28 17.55 -24.04
CA THR A 111 28.02 18.89 -24.59
C THR A 111 27.26 18.77 -25.90
N ASP A 112 27.91 18.33 -26.97
CA ASP A 112 27.31 18.23 -28.30
C ASP A 112 26.42 16.99 -28.42
N GLN A 113 26.96 15.83 -28.05
CA GLN A 113 26.19 14.64 -27.69
C GLN A 113 26.17 14.55 -26.17
N PHE A 114 24.99 14.32 -25.61
CA PHE A 114 24.80 14.34 -24.16
C PHE A 114 23.92 13.18 -23.70
N THR A 115 24.07 12.84 -22.43
CA THR A 115 23.18 11.97 -21.68
C THR A 115 22.49 12.83 -20.62
N ALA A 116 21.16 12.87 -20.65
CA ALA A 116 20.37 13.47 -19.60
C ALA A 116 19.86 12.36 -18.68
N SER A 117 19.97 12.58 -17.38
CA SER A 117 19.49 11.69 -16.35
C SER A 117 18.51 12.45 -15.47
N VAL A 118 17.41 11.84 -15.05
CA VAL A 118 16.51 12.39 -14.04
C VAL A 118 16.30 11.37 -12.95
N THR A 119 16.62 11.76 -11.71
CA THR A 119 16.36 10.96 -10.52
C THR A 119 15.09 11.45 -9.84
N ILE A 120 14.23 10.52 -9.44
CA ILE A 120 13.04 10.77 -8.64
C ILE A 120 13.07 9.92 -7.38
N ARG A 121 12.32 10.32 -6.35
CA ARG A 121 12.02 9.49 -5.18
C ARG A 121 10.53 9.28 -5.09
N ILE A 122 10.11 8.03 -4.96
CA ILE A 122 8.71 7.62 -4.86
C ILE A 122 8.44 7.23 -3.41
N ASP A 123 7.51 7.93 -2.78
CA ASP A 123 7.10 7.70 -1.41
C ASP A 123 6.21 6.47 -1.28
N MET A 124 6.34 5.78 -0.14
CA MET A 124 5.39 4.74 0.25
C MET A 124 4.10 5.39 0.79
N VAL A 125 3.02 5.30 0.00
CA VAL A 125 1.79 6.07 0.22
C VAL A 125 0.98 5.56 1.40
N PHE A 126 1.02 4.25 1.65
CA PHE A 126 0.20 3.61 2.69
C PHE A 126 0.83 3.60 4.09
N LEU A 127 2.07 4.08 4.23
CA LEU A 127 2.77 4.13 5.52
C LEU A 127 2.62 5.52 6.18
N PRO A 128 1.99 5.61 7.36
CA PRO A 128 1.89 6.88 8.08
C PRO A 128 3.27 7.39 8.50
N SER A 129 3.58 8.64 8.19
CA SER A 129 4.86 9.28 8.55
C SER A 129 5.12 9.32 10.05
N ALA A 130 4.06 9.30 10.88
CA ALA A 130 4.17 9.26 12.34
C ALA A 130 4.94 8.04 12.86
N PHE A 131 4.97 6.93 12.12
CA PHE A 131 5.70 5.73 12.51
C PHE A 131 7.18 5.76 12.08
N PHE A 132 7.61 6.77 11.32
CA PHE A 132 8.95 6.85 10.75
C PHE A 132 9.60 8.19 11.11
N PRO A 133 10.38 8.26 12.20
CA PRO A 133 11.00 9.51 12.66
C PRO A 133 12.00 10.12 11.66
N GLY A 134 12.45 9.35 10.66
CA GLY A 134 13.32 9.81 9.57
C GLY A 134 12.60 10.23 8.28
N GLY A 135 11.26 10.33 8.30
CA GLY A 135 10.45 10.56 7.10
C GLY A 135 9.91 9.27 6.49
N LYS A 136 9.01 9.40 5.50
CA LYS A 136 8.39 8.24 4.86
C LYS A 136 9.47 7.41 4.13
N PRO A 137 9.39 6.08 4.17
CA PRO A 137 10.23 5.25 3.31
C PRO A 137 10.03 5.61 1.84
N THR A 138 11.12 5.82 1.12
CA THR A 138 11.10 6.18 -0.30
C THR A 138 11.96 5.24 -1.13
N VAL A 139 11.58 5.04 -2.39
CA VAL A 139 12.38 4.31 -3.39
C VAL A 139 12.88 5.29 -4.43
N SER A 140 14.19 5.33 -4.65
CA SER A 140 14.80 6.16 -5.69
C SER A 140 14.79 5.43 -7.03
N TYR A 141 14.49 6.15 -8.11
CA TYR A 141 14.58 5.65 -9.48
C TYR A 141 15.21 6.71 -10.38
N THR A 142 16.06 6.28 -11.30
CA THR A 142 16.72 7.16 -12.28
C THR A 142 16.35 6.71 -13.68
N ALA A 143 15.91 7.65 -14.50
CA ALA A 143 15.69 7.47 -15.92
C ALA A 143 16.78 8.22 -16.70
N ASP A 144 17.27 7.60 -17.78
CA ASP A 144 18.34 8.15 -18.62
C ASP A 144 17.88 8.21 -20.08
N THR A 145 18.32 9.23 -20.80
CA THR A 145 18.15 9.36 -22.25
C THR A 145 19.34 10.06 -22.88
N THR A 146 19.60 9.80 -24.15
CA THR A 146 20.69 10.44 -24.90
C THR A 146 20.14 11.37 -25.97
N GLY A 147 20.89 12.42 -26.28
CA GLY A 147 20.49 13.42 -27.26
C GLY A 147 21.69 14.14 -27.88
N LYS A 148 21.38 15.04 -28.81
CA LYS A 148 22.35 15.92 -29.46
C LYS A 148 21.82 17.35 -29.44
N VAL A 149 22.70 18.32 -29.18
CA VAL A 149 22.38 19.75 -29.30
C VAL A 149 22.18 20.12 -30.77
N ILE A 150 21.11 20.85 -31.05
CA ILE A 150 20.75 21.32 -32.38
C ILE A 150 21.31 22.74 -32.50
N ARG A 151 22.31 22.91 -33.37
CA ARG A 151 22.86 24.22 -33.77
C ARG A 151 22.42 24.55 -35.18
#